data_AF-A0A366KZ85-F1
#
_entry.id   AF-A0A366KZ85-F1
#
_cell.length_a   1.000
_cell.length_b   1.000
_cell.length_c   1.000
_cell.angle_alpha   90.00
_cell.angle_beta   90.00
_cell.angle_gamma   90.00
#
_symmetry.space_group_name_H-M   'P 1'
#
loop_
_entity.id
_entity.type
_entity.pdbx_description
1 polymer ?
#
loop_
_entity_poly.entity_id
_entity_poly.type
_entity_poly.pdbx_seq_one_letter_code
_entity_poly.pdbx_strand_id
1 'polypeptide(L)'
;MKNLLTICLLFCCSLAMGQVQFKSGKNGFTNFLAENTIYPQFSKDNCVQGTVNVSFKLNNQGKVYFSKVSKGILSDLDQEALRLVRLSSGKWQVPAGYDTTVSIVAPVNFVLSGYNCEGKTSRDIQDAIRSYQAEEGLTNSVINFYKNIDQAKPGQEVQIIGIKNQLGIDDEYLDDRIKMGLKKIKQGDKQGACEDFNFVKYMGSKKADDYLTKYCK
;
A
#
# COMPACT_ATOMS: atom_id res chain seq x y z
N MET A 1 -59.01 8.08 43.44
CA MET A 1 -58.04 7.01 43.11
C MET A 1 -58.56 6.20 41.93
N LYS A 2 -58.22 6.58 40.69
CA LYS A 2 -58.23 5.69 39.51
C LYS A 2 -57.09 6.17 38.62
N ASN A 3 -56.02 5.38 38.59
CA ASN A 3 -54.75 5.74 37.99
C ASN A 3 -54.84 5.66 36.47
N LEU A 4 -54.38 6.74 35.83
CA LEU A 4 -54.18 6.88 34.40
C LEU A 4 -53.01 5.99 33.99
N LEU A 5 -53.26 4.91 33.25
CA LEU A 5 -52.22 4.10 32.64
C LEU A 5 -51.75 4.82 31.36
N THR A 6 -50.71 5.63 31.50
CA THR A 6 -50.04 6.26 30.35
C THR A 6 -49.18 5.21 29.64
N ILE A 7 -49.57 4.86 28.42
CA ILE A 7 -48.82 4.04 27.48
C ILE A 7 -47.56 4.81 27.09
N CYS A 8 -46.40 4.37 27.58
CA CYS A 8 -45.10 4.92 27.17
C CYS A 8 -44.53 4.01 26.09
N LEU A 9 -44.89 4.30 24.83
CA LEU A 9 -44.32 3.65 23.65
C LEU A 9 -42.90 4.22 23.45
N LEU A 10 -41.92 3.63 24.12
CA LEU A 10 -40.49 3.90 23.92
C LEU A 10 -40.09 3.38 22.53
N PHE A 11 -40.37 4.19 21.51
CA PHE A 11 -39.82 4.02 20.18
C PHE A 11 -38.34 4.43 20.22
N CYS A 12 -37.50 3.53 20.75
CA CYS A 12 -36.06 3.63 20.64
C CYS A 12 -35.69 3.36 19.18
N CYS A 13 -35.85 4.39 18.34
CA CYS A 13 -35.37 4.37 16.97
C CYS A 13 -33.84 4.45 17.04
N SER A 14 -33.20 3.30 17.22
CA SER A 14 -31.78 3.15 16.98
C SER A 14 -31.56 3.42 15.49
N LEU A 15 -31.08 4.62 15.18
CA LEU A 15 -30.48 4.90 13.88
C LEU A 15 -29.29 3.95 13.77
N ALA A 16 -29.49 2.80 13.12
CA ALA A 16 -28.41 1.93 12.69
C ALA A 16 -27.60 2.73 11.67
N MET A 17 -26.58 3.46 12.15
CA MET A 17 -25.57 4.03 11.29
C MET A 17 -24.91 2.86 10.56
N GLY A 18 -25.21 2.73 9.26
CA GLY A 18 -24.62 1.68 8.44
C GLY A 18 -23.10 1.71 8.57
N GLN A 19 -22.47 0.55 8.60
CA GLN A 19 -21.02 0.44 8.54
C GLN A 19 -20.57 0.18 7.10
N VAL A 20 -19.35 0.59 6.78
CA VAL A 20 -18.72 0.19 5.51
C VAL A 20 -18.55 -1.32 5.52
N GLN A 21 -18.97 -1.97 4.44
CA GLN A 21 -18.86 -3.41 4.28
C GLN A 21 -18.33 -3.76 2.90
N PHE A 22 -17.71 -4.92 2.76
CA PHE A 22 -17.36 -5.44 1.44
C PHE A 22 -18.63 -5.96 0.75
N LYS A 23 -18.79 -5.72 -0.56
CA LYS A 23 -20.03 -6.03 -1.30
C LYS A 23 -20.41 -7.51 -1.30
N SER A 24 -19.43 -8.41 -1.22
CA SER A 24 -19.68 -9.86 -1.10
C SER A 24 -19.89 -10.34 0.35
N GLY A 25 -20.11 -9.42 1.29
CA GLY A 25 -20.46 -9.72 2.68
C GLY A 25 -19.25 -9.79 3.62
N LYS A 26 -19.50 -10.28 4.84
CA LYS A 26 -18.58 -10.20 6.00
C LYS A 26 -17.19 -10.79 5.75
N ASN A 27 -17.11 -11.90 5.03
CA ASN A 27 -15.84 -12.59 4.70
C ASN A 27 -15.30 -12.21 3.31
N GLY A 28 -16.02 -11.34 2.59
CA GLY A 28 -15.74 -11.05 1.20
C GLY A 28 -14.36 -10.43 0.97
N PHE A 29 -13.90 -9.57 1.88
CA PHE A 29 -12.57 -8.98 1.77
C PHE A 29 -11.48 -10.02 2.00
N THR A 30 -11.61 -10.88 3.01
CA THR A 30 -10.63 -11.96 3.27
C THR A 30 -10.51 -12.92 2.08
N ASN A 31 -11.64 -13.33 1.49
CA ASN A 31 -11.63 -14.18 0.30
C ASN A 31 -10.99 -13.47 -0.89
N PHE A 32 -11.33 -12.19 -1.09
CA PHE A 32 -10.70 -11.37 -2.12
C PHE A 32 -9.18 -11.29 -1.95
N LEU A 33 -8.68 -11.10 -0.72
CA LEU A 33 -7.23 -11.12 -0.45
C LEU A 33 -6.63 -12.48 -0.82
N ALA A 34 -7.24 -13.59 -0.39
CA ALA A 34 -6.72 -14.94 -0.68
C ALA A 34 -6.63 -15.22 -2.20
N GLU A 35 -7.64 -14.80 -2.96
CA GLU A 35 -7.70 -15.00 -4.42
C GLU A 35 -6.73 -14.10 -5.21
N ASN A 36 -6.34 -12.95 -4.65
CA ASN A 36 -5.60 -11.93 -5.38
C ASN A 36 -4.17 -11.72 -4.87
N THR A 37 -3.79 -12.31 -3.74
CA THR A 37 -2.44 -12.18 -3.15
C THR A 37 -1.40 -12.75 -4.10
N ILE A 38 -0.40 -11.94 -4.39
CA ILE A 38 0.84 -12.34 -5.05
C ILE A 38 1.94 -12.20 -4.01
N TYR A 39 2.41 -13.32 -3.47
CA TYR A 39 3.45 -13.30 -2.45
C TYR A 39 4.78 -12.79 -3.06
N PRO A 40 5.36 -11.69 -2.55
CA PRO A 40 6.63 -11.18 -3.07
C PRO A 40 7.75 -12.22 -2.97
N GLN A 41 8.55 -12.35 -4.03
CA GLN A 41 9.54 -13.42 -4.15
C GLN A 41 10.56 -13.40 -3.01
N PHE A 42 11.08 -12.22 -2.63
CA PHE A 42 12.02 -12.09 -1.52
C PHE A 42 11.44 -12.59 -0.20
N SER A 43 10.27 -12.07 0.20
CA SER A 43 9.61 -12.50 1.44
C SER A 43 9.20 -13.97 1.41
N LYS A 44 8.82 -14.50 0.25
CA LYS A 44 8.50 -15.92 0.06
C LYS A 44 9.73 -16.80 0.29
N ASP A 45 10.85 -16.49 -0.34
CA ASP A 45 12.10 -17.27 -0.27
C ASP A 45 12.76 -17.19 1.11
N ASN A 46 12.45 -16.13 1.86
CA ASN A 46 12.99 -15.91 3.20
C ASN A 46 11.97 -16.16 4.32
N CYS A 47 10.80 -16.71 4.00
CA CYS A 47 9.76 -17.03 4.96
C CYS A 47 9.35 -15.85 5.86
N VAL A 48 9.40 -14.64 5.32
CA VAL A 48 8.95 -13.42 6.02
C VAL A 48 7.43 -13.40 5.95
N GLN A 49 6.77 -13.47 7.10
CA GLN A 49 5.31 -13.57 7.25
C GLN A 49 4.80 -12.54 8.25
N GLY A 50 3.48 -12.31 8.25
CA GLY A 50 2.83 -11.50 9.27
C GLY A 50 1.60 -10.76 8.76
N THR A 51 1.20 -9.71 9.49
CA THR A 51 0.06 -8.87 9.14
C THR A 51 0.50 -7.45 8.86
N VAL A 52 0.18 -6.94 7.67
CA VAL A 52 0.30 -5.53 7.32
C VAL A 52 -1.05 -4.85 7.55
N ASN A 53 -1.06 -3.75 8.32
CA ASN A 53 -2.25 -2.92 8.45
C ASN A 53 -2.19 -1.78 7.44
N VAL A 54 -3.22 -1.70 6.61
CA VAL A 54 -3.38 -0.63 5.62
C VAL A 54 -4.51 0.28 6.06
N SER A 55 -4.20 1.56 6.21
CA SER A 55 -5.17 2.62 6.44
C SER A 55 -5.58 3.24 5.10
N PHE A 56 -6.87 3.28 4.80
CA PHE A 56 -7.38 3.77 3.52
C PHE A 56 -8.70 4.51 3.67
N LYS A 57 -9.02 5.33 2.67
CA LYS A 57 -10.26 6.11 2.60
C LYS A 57 -11.05 5.75 1.35
N LEU A 58 -12.37 5.77 1.49
CA LEU A 58 -13.32 5.45 0.44
C LEU A 58 -14.18 6.66 0.11
N ASN A 59 -14.48 6.84 -1.18
CA ASN A 59 -15.55 7.76 -1.56
C ASN A 59 -16.93 7.08 -1.43
N ASN A 60 -18.01 7.83 -1.65
CA ASN A 60 -19.39 7.32 -1.59
C ASN A 60 -19.69 6.16 -2.55
N GLN A 61 -18.86 5.94 -3.58
CA GLN A 61 -18.98 4.83 -4.53
C GLN A 61 -18.19 3.59 -4.10
N GLY A 62 -17.55 3.62 -2.92
CA GLY A 62 -16.69 2.55 -2.44
C GLY A 62 -15.36 2.44 -3.17
N LYS A 63 -14.92 3.51 -3.85
CA LYS A 63 -13.59 3.57 -4.48
C LYS A 63 -12.54 4.04 -3.49
N VAL A 64 -11.41 3.34 -3.45
CA VAL A 64 -10.23 3.75 -2.68
C VAL A 64 -9.60 4.94 -3.37
N TYR A 65 -9.53 6.08 -2.67
CA TYR A 65 -8.91 7.30 -3.19
C TYR A 65 -7.64 7.70 -2.42
N PHE A 66 -7.40 7.06 -1.28
CA PHE A 66 -6.19 7.23 -0.49
C PHE A 66 -5.89 5.92 0.26
N SER A 67 -4.62 5.52 0.31
CA SER A 67 -4.17 4.40 1.13
C SER A 67 -2.74 4.61 1.64
N LYS A 68 -2.43 4.15 2.84
CA LYS A 68 -1.08 4.11 3.41
C LYS A 68 -0.93 2.90 4.31
N VAL A 69 0.29 2.39 4.43
CA VAL A 69 0.60 1.41 5.47
C VAL A 69 0.63 2.12 6.82
N SER A 70 -0.14 1.61 7.79
CA SER A 70 -0.13 2.11 9.18
C SER A 70 0.72 1.23 10.10
N LYS A 71 0.89 -0.05 9.76
CA LYS A 71 1.85 -0.96 10.40
C LYS A 71 2.33 -1.95 9.34
N GLY A 72 3.63 -1.92 9.04
CA GLY A 72 4.25 -2.78 8.04
C GLY A 72 5.02 -3.96 8.63
N ILE A 73 5.60 -4.75 7.74
CA ILE A 73 6.55 -5.85 8.07
C ILE A 73 7.86 -5.61 7.33
N LEU A 74 7.77 -5.59 6.01
CA LEU A 74 8.86 -5.42 5.05
C LEU A 74 8.23 -4.78 3.80
N SER A 75 8.96 -3.89 3.12
CA SER A 75 8.32 -3.00 2.15
C SER A 75 7.72 -3.72 0.93
N ASP A 76 8.24 -4.89 0.55
CA ASP A 76 7.67 -5.72 -0.50
C ASP A 76 6.27 -6.25 -0.14
N LEU A 77 6.08 -6.73 1.09
CA LEU A 77 4.77 -7.13 1.64
C LEU A 77 3.86 -5.92 1.85
N ASP A 78 4.43 -4.79 2.27
CA ASP A 78 3.68 -3.54 2.45
C ASP A 78 3.13 -3.02 1.11
N GLN A 79 3.94 -3.07 0.05
CA GLN A 79 3.54 -2.71 -1.30
C GLN A 79 2.46 -3.65 -1.84
N GLU A 80 2.57 -4.95 -1.57
CA GLU A 80 1.56 -5.92 -1.95
C GLU A 80 0.24 -5.70 -1.20
N ALA A 81 0.29 -5.40 0.10
CA ALA A 81 -0.89 -5.05 0.88
C ALA A 81 -1.58 -3.79 0.35
N LEU A 82 -0.81 -2.76 0.00
CA LEU A 82 -1.32 -1.56 -0.66
C LEU A 82 -1.97 -1.88 -2.00
N ARG A 83 -1.33 -2.73 -2.83
CA ARG A 83 -1.87 -3.16 -4.12
C ARG A 83 -3.21 -3.87 -3.95
N LEU A 84 -3.33 -4.79 -2.98
CA LEU A 84 -4.56 -5.52 -2.70
C LEU A 84 -5.68 -4.58 -2.25
N VAL A 85 -5.39 -3.65 -1.33
CA VAL A 85 -6.38 -2.65 -0.90
C VAL A 85 -6.82 -1.76 -2.07
N ARG A 86 -5.90 -1.29 -2.91
CA ARG A 86 -6.23 -0.48 -4.10
C ARG A 86 -7.01 -1.28 -5.14
N LEU A 87 -6.67 -2.55 -5.36
CA LEU A 87 -7.41 -3.46 -6.25
C LEU A 87 -8.84 -3.73 -5.76
N SER A 88 -9.07 -3.60 -4.46
CA SER A 88 -10.40 -3.71 -3.86
C SER A 88 -11.33 -2.51 -4.14
N SER A 89 -10.81 -1.46 -4.79
CA SER A 89 -11.55 -0.24 -5.12
C SER A 89 -12.84 -0.55 -5.90
N GLY A 90 -13.95 0.04 -5.47
CA GLY A 90 -15.28 -0.18 -6.04
C GLY A 90 -15.98 -1.45 -5.52
N LYS A 91 -15.32 -2.27 -4.69
CA LYS A 91 -15.90 -3.48 -4.08
C LYS A 91 -16.46 -3.24 -2.67
N TRP A 92 -16.43 -1.99 -2.20
CA TRP A 92 -16.98 -1.60 -0.90
C TRP A 92 -18.39 -1.00 -1.04
N GLN A 93 -19.24 -1.34 -0.09
CA GLN A 93 -20.54 -0.72 0.15
C GLN A 93 -20.34 0.37 1.21
N VAL A 94 -20.53 1.63 0.81
CA VAL A 94 -20.45 2.78 1.71
C VAL A 94 -21.87 3.26 1.99
N PRO A 95 -22.30 3.33 3.26
CA PRO A 95 -23.66 3.73 3.62
C PRO A 95 -23.86 5.24 3.43
N ALA A 96 -25.10 5.64 3.19
CA ALA A 96 -25.46 7.05 3.09
C ALA A 96 -25.09 7.79 4.40
N GLY A 97 -24.48 8.97 4.27
CA GLY A 97 -24.03 9.78 5.41
C GLY A 97 -22.70 9.36 6.04
N TYR A 98 -21.99 8.36 5.49
CA TYR A 98 -20.64 8.03 5.95
C TYR A 98 -19.67 9.19 5.70
N ASP A 99 -18.90 9.56 6.73
CA ASP A 99 -17.82 10.54 6.60
C ASP A 99 -16.64 9.94 5.83
N THR A 100 -16.54 10.28 4.54
CA THR A 100 -15.48 9.78 3.65
C THR A 100 -14.07 10.21 4.08
N THR A 101 -13.92 11.18 4.98
CA THR A 101 -12.62 11.63 5.46
C THR A 101 -12.03 10.69 6.52
N VAL A 102 -12.86 9.85 7.14
CA VAL A 102 -12.46 8.83 8.11
C VAL A 102 -11.71 7.72 7.40
N SER A 103 -10.64 7.24 8.05
CA SER A 103 -9.86 6.12 7.53
C SER A 103 -10.37 4.80 8.09
N ILE A 104 -10.43 3.79 7.22
CA ILE A 104 -10.63 2.39 7.58
C ILE A 104 -9.25 1.76 7.72
N VAL A 105 -9.07 0.87 8.69
CA VAL A 105 -7.84 0.07 8.81
C VAL A 105 -8.17 -1.38 8.52
N ALA A 106 -7.58 -1.93 7.47
CA ALA A 106 -7.73 -3.34 7.09
C ALA A 106 -6.43 -4.10 7.37
N PRO A 107 -6.49 -5.24 8.08
CA PRO A 107 -5.37 -6.17 8.17
C PRO A 107 -5.27 -7.01 6.89
N VAL A 108 -4.06 -7.11 6.34
CA VAL A 108 -3.70 -8.00 5.23
C VAL A 108 -2.72 -9.03 5.78
N ASN A 109 -3.13 -10.30 5.80
CA ASN A 109 -2.37 -11.38 6.40
C ASN A 109 -1.57 -12.13 5.33
N PHE A 110 -0.26 -12.21 5.51
CA PHE A 110 0.66 -12.99 4.70
C PHE A 110 1.09 -14.23 5.47
N VAL A 111 0.61 -15.39 5.01
CA VAL A 111 0.90 -16.68 5.62
C VAL A 111 1.41 -17.63 4.54
N LEU A 112 2.54 -18.27 4.82
CA LEU A 112 3.13 -19.31 3.98
C LEU A 112 2.76 -20.66 4.59
N SER A 113 2.19 -21.54 3.77
CA SER A 113 1.97 -22.95 4.09
C SER A 113 2.56 -23.81 2.98
N GLY A 114 3.39 -24.80 3.31
CA GLY A 114 3.99 -25.71 2.32
C GLY A 114 5.19 -25.16 1.54
N TYR A 115 5.90 -24.16 2.10
CA TYR A 115 7.09 -23.54 1.47
C TYR A 115 8.41 -23.89 2.17
N ASN A 116 8.47 -25.04 2.87
CA ASN A 116 9.66 -25.51 3.61
C ASN A 116 10.25 -24.49 4.60
N CYS A 117 9.43 -23.61 5.15
CA CYS A 117 9.85 -22.64 6.16
C CYS A 117 10.29 -23.29 7.48
N GLU A 118 9.97 -24.56 7.69
CA GLU A 118 10.37 -25.38 8.83
C GLU A 118 11.90 -25.48 8.98
N GLY A 119 12.65 -25.35 7.89
CA GLY A 119 14.11 -25.39 7.89
C GLY A 119 14.81 -24.07 8.18
N LYS A 120 14.08 -22.94 8.27
CA LYS A 120 14.67 -21.61 8.52
C LYS A 120 14.53 -21.24 9.98
N THR A 121 15.65 -20.88 10.62
CA THR A 121 15.60 -20.37 11.99
C THR A 121 15.13 -18.92 12.00
N SER A 122 14.56 -18.46 13.12
CA SER A 122 14.20 -17.05 13.29
C SER A 122 15.39 -16.11 13.06
N ARG A 123 16.62 -16.55 13.38
CA ARG A 123 17.83 -15.76 13.12
C ARG A 123 18.06 -15.58 11.62
N ASP A 124 17.95 -16.65 10.82
CA ASP A 124 18.18 -16.57 9.37
C ASP A 124 17.14 -15.65 8.70
N ILE A 125 15.88 -15.69 9.17
CA ILE A 125 14.82 -14.77 8.70
C ILE A 125 15.17 -13.32 9.06
N GLN A 126 15.61 -13.06 10.30
CA GLN A 126 16.02 -11.72 10.72
C GLN A 126 17.25 -11.22 9.96
N ASP A 127 18.20 -12.10 9.66
CA ASP A 127 19.39 -11.76 8.87
C ASP A 127 18.99 -11.32 7.45
N ALA A 128 18.08 -12.06 6.80
CA ALA A 128 17.53 -11.67 5.50
C ALA A 128 16.81 -10.31 5.55
N ILE A 129 15.95 -10.09 6.55
CA ILE A 129 15.25 -8.81 6.75
C ILE A 129 16.26 -7.66 6.89
N ARG A 130 17.31 -7.84 7.68
CA ARG A 130 18.35 -6.81 7.86
C ARG A 130 19.08 -6.50 6.56
N SER A 131 19.41 -7.51 5.76
CA SER A 131 20.03 -7.30 4.44
C SER A 131 19.10 -6.52 3.50
N TYR A 132 17.82 -6.88 3.44
CA TYR A 132 16.82 -6.14 2.66
C TYR A 132 16.74 -4.67 3.08
N GLN A 133 16.60 -4.42 4.38
CA GLN A 133 16.52 -3.06 4.93
C GLN A 133 17.79 -2.23 4.68
N ALA A 134 18.96 -2.87 4.59
CA ALA A 134 20.18 -2.18 4.22
C ALA A 134 20.13 -1.67 2.77
N GLU A 135 19.66 -2.48 1.83
CA GLU A 135 19.45 -2.08 0.43
C GLU A 135 18.38 -0.99 0.29
N GLU A 136 17.30 -1.07 1.09
CA GLU A 136 16.32 0.01 1.18
C GLU A 136 16.91 1.31 1.71
N GLY A 137 17.82 1.22 2.71
CA GLY A 137 18.54 2.37 3.24
C GLY A 137 19.37 3.08 2.17
N LEU A 138 20.04 2.30 1.30
CA LEU A 138 20.76 2.83 0.14
C LEU A 138 19.81 3.49 -0.87
N THR A 139 18.71 2.82 -1.20
CA THR A 139 17.67 3.34 -2.10
C THR A 139 17.09 4.66 -1.58
N ASN A 140 16.79 4.73 -0.29
CA ASN A 140 16.29 5.93 0.38
C ASN A 140 17.33 7.06 0.39
N SER A 141 18.62 6.73 0.47
CA SER A 141 19.70 7.71 0.36
C SER A 141 19.72 8.36 -1.03
N VAL A 142 19.55 7.57 -2.10
CA VAL A 142 19.41 8.07 -3.47
C VAL A 142 18.17 8.97 -3.60
N ILE A 143 17.02 8.50 -3.13
CA ILE A 143 15.75 9.25 -3.17
C ILE A 143 15.89 10.60 -2.47
N ASN A 144 16.46 10.59 -1.26
CA ASN A 144 16.60 11.81 -0.45
C ASN A 144 17.60 12.79 -1.07
N PHE A 145 18.66 12.30 -1.72
CA PHE A 145 19.58 13.15 -2.47
C PHE A 145 18.85 13.87 -3.60
N TYR A 146 18.18 13.15 -4.50
CA TYR A 146 17.51 13.76 -5.66
C TYR A 146 16.30 14.62 -5.30
N LYS A 147 15.64 14.35 -4.17
CA LYS A 147 14.61 15.26 -3.60
C LYS A 147 15.18 16.62 -3.21
N ASN A 148 16.45 16.69 -2.83
CA ASN A 148 17.11 17.89 -2.32
C ASN A 148 18.32 18.28 -3.18
N ILE A 149 18.31 17.93 -4.46
CA ILE A 149 19.47 18.11 -5.36
C ILE A 149 19.91 19.58 -5.46
N ASP A 150 19.00 20.53 -5.31
CA ASP A 150 19.30 21.97 -5.31
C ASP A 150 20.22 22.40 -4.14
N GLN A 151 20.35 21.57 -3.11
CA GLN A 151 21.21 21.78 -1.95
C GLN A 151 22.52 20.97 -2.03
N ALA A 152 22.73 20.20 -3.10
CA ALA A 152 23.88 19.32 -3.25
C ALA A 152 25.17 20.13 -3.49
N LYS A 153 26.24 19.73 -2.80
CA LYS A 153 27.59 20.25 -3.04
C LYS A 153 28.19 19.62 -4.31
N PRO A 154 29.09 20.34 -5.01
CA PRO A 154 29.81 19.78 -6.16
C PRO A 154 30.46 18.43 -5.83
N GLY A 155 30.24 17.44 -6.69
CA GLY A 155 30.81 16.09 -6.55
C GLY A 155 30.04 15.10 -5.68
N GLN A 156 29.02 15.52 -4.92
CA GLN A 156 28.22 14.58 -4.11
C GLN A 156 27.41 13.59 -4.96
N GLU A 157 26.94 14.03 -6.14
CA GLU A 157 26.16 13.18 -7.04
C GLU A 157 26.93 11.94 -7.53
N VAL A 158 28.26 12.02 -7.65
CA VAL A 158 29.11 10.90 -8.09
C VAL A 158 28.96 9.70 -7.15
N GLN A 159 28.88 9.92 -5.84
CA GLN A 159 28.68 8.86 -4.85
C GLN A 159 27.29 8.22 -5.00
N ILE A 160 26.27 9.03 -5.28
CA ILE A 160 24.89 8.59 -5.44
C ILE A 160 24.71 7.77 -6.71
N ILE A 161 25.39 8.14 -7.79
CA ILE A 161 25.46 7.35 -9.02
C ILE A 161 26.11 5.98 -8.73
N GLY A 162 27.17 5.95 -7.92
CA GLY A 162 27.79 4.69 -7.47
C GLY A 162 26.80 3.77 -6.74
N ILE A 163 25.99 4.33 -5.83
CA ILE A 163 24.95 3.57 -5.10
C ILE A 163 23.87 3.05 -6.07
N LYS A 164 23.41 3.87 -7.02
CA LYS A 164 22.43 3.42 -8.04
C LYS A 164 22.95 2.23 -8.84
N ASN A 165 24.21 2.29 -9.26
CA ASN A 165 24.84 1.20 -10.01
C ASN A 165 24.95 -0.08 -9.16
N GLN A 166 25.30 0.04 -7.88
CA GLN A 166 25.31 -1.10 -6.94
C GLN A 166 23.92 -1.74 -6.80
N LEU A 167 22.87 -0.92 -6.78
CA LEU A 167 21.48 -1.38 -6.68
C LEU A 167 20.91 -1.88 -8.01
N GLY A 168 21.67 -1.83 -9.12
CA GLY A 168 21.18 -2.20 -10.45
C GLY A 168 20.06 -1.29 -10.97
N ILE A 169 20.00 -0.03 -10.51
CA ILE A 169 19.00 0.94 -10.95
C ILE A 169 19.54 1.68 -12.19
N ASP A 170 19.29 1.10 -13.35
CA ASP A 170 19.62 1.63 -14.66
C ASP A 170 18.38 2.19 -15.41
N ASP A 171 18.58 2.66 -16.64
CA ASP A 171 17.50 3.23 -17.45
C ASP A 171 16.41 2.21 -17.81
N GLU A 172 16.77 0.94 -17.98
CA GLU A 172 15.81 -0.14 -18.29
C GLU A 172 14.89 -0.39 -17.10
N TYR A 173 15.47 -0.48 -15.89
CA TYR A 173 14.70 -0.58 -14.65
C TYR A 173 13.73 0.61 -14.50
N LEU A 174 14.20 1.84 -14.75
CA LEU A 174 13.35 3.02 -14.66
C LEU A 174 12.23 3.05 -15.71
N ASP A 175 12.49 2.56 -16.92
CA ASP A 175 11.46 2.41 -17.96
C ASP A 175 10.41 1.38 -17.55
N ASP A 176 10.80 0.27 -16.93
CA ASP A 176 9.88 -0.72 -16.38
C ASP A 176 9.04 -0.17 -15.23
N ARG A 177 9.62 0.66 -14.35
CA ARG A 177 8.86 1.40 -13.33
C ARG A 177 7.79 2.30 -13.96
N ILE A 178 8.10 3.02 -15.04
CA ILE A 178 7.12 3.82 -15.78
C ILE A 178 6.01 2.94 -16.37
N LYS A 179 6.36 1.81 -17.00
CA LYS A 179 5.37 0.86 -17.56
C LYS A 179 4.41 0.37 -16.48
N MET A 180 4.93 0.05 -15.29
CA MET A 180 4.09 -0.32 -14.13
C MET A 180 3.16 0.81 -13.70
N GLY A 181 3.66 2.05 -13.61
CA GLY A 181 2.83 3.21 -13.30
C GLY A 181 1.69 3.40 -14.31
N LEU A 182 1.98 3.28 -15.60
CA LEU A 182 0.97 3.35 -16.66
C LEU A 182 -0.06 2.22 -16.59
N LYS A 183 0.35 1.01 -16.20
CA LYS A 183 -0.56 -0.11 -15.95
C LYS A 183 -1.51 0.22 -14.78
N LYS A 184 -1.00 0.79 -13.70
CA LYS A 184 -1.79 1.22 -12.53
C LYS A 184 -2.81 2.32 -12.90
N ILE A 185 -2.45 3.27 -13.77
CA ILE A 185 -3.41 4.26 -14.31
C ILE A 185 -4.58 3.56 -15.02
N LYS A 186 -4.31 2.59 -15.89
CA LYS A 186 -5.36 1.83 -16.60
C LYS A 186 -6.27 1.05 -15.64
N GLN A 187 -5.74 0.64 -14.48
CA GLN A 187 -6.47 -0.06 -13.43
C GLN A 187 -7.22 0.88 -12.46
N GLY A 188 -7.09 2.20 -12.62
CA GLY A 188 -7.69 3.19 -11.73
C GLY A 188 -6.92 3.43 -10.43
N ASP A 189 -5.73 2.85 -10.27
CA ASP A 189 -4.82 3.10 -9.15
C ASP A 189 -3.94 4.35 -9.43
N LYS A 190 -4.55 5.53 -9.31
CA LYS A 190 -3.86 6.82 -9.52
C LYS A 190 -2.72 7.01 -8.51
N GLN A 191 -2.95 6.70 -7.23
CA GLN A 191 -1.94 6.91 -6.18
C GLN A 191 -0.71 6.02 -6.41
N GLY A 192 -0.91 4.72 -6.66
CA GLY A 192 0.20 3.80 -6.89
C GLY A 192 0.96 4.09 -8.18
N ALA A 193 0.28 4.60 -9.22
CA ALA A 193 0.95 5.08 -10.42
C ALA A 193 1.87 6.28 -10.12
N CYS A 194 1.37 7.23 -9.34
CA CYS A 194 2.16 8.40 -8.94
C CYS A 194 3.33 8.05 -8.04
N GLU A 195 3.23 7.01 -7.21
CA GLU A 195 4.36 6.49 -6.44
C GLU A 195 5.47 5.96 -7.38
N ASP A 196 5.13 5.24 -8.45
CA ASP A 196 6.11 4.77 -9.44
C ASP A 196 6.75 5.93 -10.22
N PHE A 197 5.96 6.88 -10.69
CA PHE A 197 6.50 8.03 -11.42
C PHE A 197 7.39 8.91 -10.55
N ASN A 198 7.00 9.13 -9.28
CA ASN A 198 7.84 9.86 -8.33
C ASN A 198 9.11 9.10 -8.00
N PHE A 199 9.06 7.77 -7.89
CA PHE A 199 10.27 6.97 -7.72
C PHE A 199 11.27 7.25 -8.85
N VAL A 200 10.82 7.22 -10.11
CA VAL A 200 11.72 7.49 -11.26
C VAL A 200 12.30 8.89 -11.23
N LYS A 201 11.47 9.91 -10.92
CA LYS A 201 11.94 11.28 -10.70
C LYS A 201 13.02 11.36 -9.63
N TYR A 202 12.79 10.73 -8.47
CA TYR A 202 13.72 10.74 -7.35
C TYR A 202 14.86 9.72 -7.48
N MET A 203 14.97 9.05 -8.62
CA MET A 203 16.20 8.36 -9.06
C MET A 203 17.06 9.24 -9.98
N GLY A 204 16.73 10.53 -10.09
CA GLY A 204 17.48 11.50 -10.90
C GLY A 204 17.13 11.48 -12.37
N SER A 205 16.01 10.84 -12.76
CA SER A 205 15.60 10.73 -14.15
C SER A 205 14.41 11.62 -14.47
N LYS A 206 14.46 12.29 -15.63
CA LYS A 206 13.36 13.11 -16.15
C LYS A 206 12.33 12.32 -16.94
N LYS A 207 12.54 11.01 -17.14
CA LYS A 207 11.66 10.15 -17.96
C LYS A 207 10.20 10.13 -17.48
N ALA A 208 9.95 10.48 -16.21
CA ALA A 208 8.61 10.47 -15.61
C ALA A 208 7.91 11.84 -15.53
N ASP A 209 8.55 12.94 -15.94
CA ASP A 209 8.07 14.30 -15.71
C ASP A 209 6.71 14.59 -16.40
N ASP A 210 6.55 14.14 -17.63
CA ASP A 210 5.29 14.29 -18.38
C ASP A 210 4.15 13.48 -17.75
N TYR A 211 4.46 12.27 -17.24
CA TYR A 211 3.48 11.42 -16.57
C TYR A 211 3.06 12.00 -15.22
N LEU A 212 3.99 12.55 -14.45
CA LEU A 212 3.69 13.27 -13.21
C LEU A 212 2.80 14.48 -13.49
N THR A 213 3.12 15.24 -14.54
CA THR A 213 2.33 16.41 -14.94
C THR A 213 0.92 16.04 -15.36
N LYS A 214 0.78 14.94 -16.10
CA LYS A 214 -0.50 14.50 -16.64
C LYS A 214 -1.39 13.81 -15.59
N TYR A 215 -0.79 13.02 -14.70
CA TYR A 215 -1.55 12.10 -13.83
C TYR A 215 -1.40 12.38 -12.34
N CYS A 216 -0.48 13.21 -11.87
CA CYS A 216 -0.17 13.34 -10.43
C CYS A 216 -0.33 14.74 -9.88
N LYS A 217 -0.97 15.62 -10.66
CA LYS A 217 -1.54 16.88 -10.21
C LYS A 217 -2.93 16.66 -9.59
#